data_AF-A0A165L358-F1
#
_entry.id   AF-A0A165L358-F1
#
_cell.length_a   1.000
_cell.length_b   1.000
_cell.length_c   1.000
_cell.angle_alpha   90.00
_cell.angle_beta   90.00
_cell.angle_gamma   90.00
#
_symmetry.space_group_name_H-M   'P 1'
#
loop_
_entity.id
_entity.type
_entity.pdbx_description
1 polymer ?
#
loop_
_entity_poly.entity_id
_entity_poly.type
_entity_poly.pdbx_seq_one_letter_code
_entity_poly.pdbx_strand_id
1 'polypeptide(L)'
;MSCYCTTSGIDVSFDSQLPISSDDTLLVLFGSRSYTQQEQAVNLADDIIDEIESRKIVFDAIISGGANGADDVAEVVGVKLGVPVIVLNVGRRKHERHSIRADLSEEPYIVETVATYEGDSNDPRSGKGAYLYRNCLMAKVTAQHGGTGLAIWNGQSTGTQHMMDACESHGVPYSVYHFNM
;
A
#
# COMPACT_ATOMS: atom_id res chain seq x y z
N MET A 1 8.34 -14.94 -11.90
CA MET A 1 8.82 -14.28 -10.68
C MET A 1 8.07 -14.93 -9.50
N SER A 2 8.61 -14.90 -8.29
CA SER A 2 7.99 -15.59 -7.14
C SER A 2 7.80 -14.62 -5.98
N CYS A 3 6.59 -14.60 -5.43
CA CYS A 3 6.24 -13.77 -4.28
C CYS A 3 7.00 -14.21 -3.03
N TYR A 4 7.39 -13.24 -2.20
CA TYR A 4 8.24 -13.47 -1.03
C TYR A 4 7.61 -14.44 -0.02
N CYS A 5 6.29 -14.39 0.20
CA CYS A 5 5.60 -15.30 1.13
C CYS A 5 5.70 -16.76 0.64
N THR A 6 5.57 -17.00 -0.67
CA THR A 6 5.71 -18.31 -1.29
C THR A 6 7.13 -18.83 -1.17
N THR A 7 8.14 -18.02 -1.52
CA THR A 7 9.54 -18.44 -1.45
C THR A 7 10.00 -18.71 -0.02
N SER A 8 9.44 -17.98 0.94
CA SER A 8 9.81 -18.08 2.36
C SER A 8 8.94 -19.08 3.14
N GLY A 9 7.95 -19.70 2.50
CA GLY A 9 7.06 -20.67 3.13
C GLY A 9 6.19 -20.08 4.24
N ILE A 10 5.83 -18.80 4.12
CA ILE A 10 5.05 -18.07 5.14
C ILE A 10 3.60 -18.00 4.70
N ASP A 11 2.70 -18.35 5.60
CA ASP A 11 1.29 -18.02 5.43
C ASP A 11 1.03 -16.56 5.79
N VAL A 12 0.33 -15.84 4.91
CA VAL A 12 0.00 -14.43 5.09
C VAL A 12 -1.49 -14.31 5.38
N SER A 13 -1.81 -13.90 6.62
CA SER A 13 -3.17 -13.58 7.05
C SER A 13 -3.22 -12.23 7.74
N PHE A 14 -4.37 -11.58 7.64
CA PHE A 14 -4.69 -10.38 8.40
C PHE A 14 -5.86 -10.70 9.32
N ASP A 15 -5.61 -10.72 10.62
CA ASP A 15 -6.57 -11.22 11.60
C ASP A 15 -7.41 -10.09 12.23
N SER A 16 -7.02 -8.83 12.01
CA SER A 16 -7.75 -7.66 12.52
C SER A 16 -8.96 -7.35 11.65
N GLN A 17 -10.00 -6.79 12.27
CA GLN A 17 -11.17 -6.30 11.55
C GLN A 17 -10.80 -5.03 10.78
N LEU A 18 -11.06 -5.01 9.47
CA LEU A 18 -10.93 -3.81 8.65
C LEU A 18 -12.16 -2.92 8.81
N PRO A 19 -12.03 -1.59 8.65
CA PRO A 19 -13.14 -0.64 8.75
C PRO A 19 -13.99 -0.61 7.46
N ILE A 20 -14.16 -1.77 6.82
CA ILE A 20 -14.87 -1.97 5.56
C ILE A 20 -15.70 -3.25 5.62
N SER A 21 -16.72 -3.33 4.79
CA SER A 21 -17.56 -4.51 4.61
C SER A 21 -16.83 -5.60 3.83
N SER A 22 -17.32 -6.84 3.90
CA SER A 22 -16.72 -7.97 3.18
C SER A 22 -16.85 -7.89 1.66
N ASP A 23 -17.84 -7.13 1.18
CA ASP A 23 -18.13 -6.88 -0.24
C ASP A 23 -17.49 -5.58 -0.77
N ASP A 24 -16.91 -4.76 0.11
CA ASP A 24 -16.16 -3.57 -0.26
C ASP A 24 -14.86 -3.97 -0.99
N THR A 25 -14.55 -3.22 -2.04
CA THR A 25 -13.41 -3.42 -2.91
C THR A 25 -12.24 -2.51 -2.55
N LEU A 26 -11.02 -3.02 -2.71
CA LEU A 26 -9.79 -2.29 -2.32
C LEU A 26 -8.99 -1.81 -3.52
N LEU A 27 -8.48 -0.59 -3.42
CA LEU A 27 -7.39 -0.10 -4.27
C LEU A 27 -6.07 -0.14 -3.49
N VAL A 28 -5.13 -0.96 -3.95
CA VAL A 28 -3.76 -0.93 -3.45
C VAL A 28 -2.90 0.04 -4.26
N LEU A 29 -2.50 1.14 -3.62
CA LEU A 29 -1.57 2.11 -4.21
C LEU A 29 -0.18 1.85 -3.66
N PHE A 30 0.78 1.66 -4.56
CA PHE A 30 2.15 1.32 -4.20
C PHE A 30 3.13 1.86 -5.23
N GLY A 31 4.41 1.99 -4.88
CA GLY A 31 5.35 2.61 -5.81
C GLY A 31 6.68 3.00 -5.19
N SER A 32 7.39 3.88 -5.89
CA SER A 32 8.74 4.28 -5.49
C SER A 32 8.75 5.20 -4.26
N ARG A 33 9.90 5.22 -3.58
CA ARG A 33 10.22 6.20 -2.53
C ARG A 33 10.97 7.42 -3.06
N SER A 34 11.22 7.50 -4.38
CA SER A 34 12.14 8.48 -5.00
C SER A 34 11.70 9.95 -4.89
N TYR A 35 10.42 10.23 -4.62
CA TYR A 35 9.84 11.56 -4.49
C TYR A 35 9.40 11.76 -3.03
N THR A 36 10.33 12.16 -2.17
CA THR A 36 10.13 12.20 -0.72
C THR A 36 9.60 13.52 -0.17
N GLN A 37 9.28 14.50 -1.01
CA GLN A 37 8.81 15.80 -0.55
C GLN A 37 7.28 15.82 -0.47
N GLN A 38 6.74 16.33 0.64
CA GLN A 38 5.31 16.33 0.92
C GLN A 38 4.50 17.09 -0.14
N GLU A 39 5.01 18.21 -0.63
CA GLU A 39 4.39 18.98 -1.72
C GLU A 39 4.30 18.18 -3.03
N GLN A 40 5.34 17.39 -3.33
CA GLN A 40 5.32 16.49 -4.49
C GLN A 40 4.29 15.37 -4.33
N ALA A 41 4.10 14.84 -3.12
CA ALA A 41 3.08 13.82 -2.87
C ALA A 41 1.66 14.37 -3.04
N VAL A 42 1.40 15.62 -2.66
CA VAL A 42 0.09 16.26 -2.86
C VAL A 42 -0.20 16.50 -4.34
N ASN A 43 0.76 17.05 -5.09
CA ASN A 43 0.58 17.29 -6.53
C ASN A 43 0.41 15.97 -7.29
N LEU A 44 1.23 14.96 -6.96
CA LEU A 44 1.11 13.65 -7.58
C LEU A 44 -0.19 12.94 -7.17
N ALA A 45 -0.77 13.24 -6.00
CA ALA A 45 -2.07 12.70 -5.63
C ALA A 45 -3.18 13.20 -6.56
N ASP A 46 -3.13 14.46 -7.01
CA ASP A 46 -4.10 14.98 -7.98
C ASP A 46 -3.96 14.27 -9.33
N ASP A 47 -2.74 14.10 -9.84
CA ASP A 47 -2.50 13.33 -11.07
C ASP A 47 -3.00 11.87 -10.96
N ILE A 48 -2.83 11.26 -9.78
CA ILE A 48 -3.29 9.89 -9.54
C ILE A 48 -4.82 9.81 -9.43
N ILE A 49 -5.48 10.82 -8.87
CA ILE A 49 -6.95 10.92 -8.87
C ILE A 49 -7.45 11.01 -10.32
N ASP A 50 -6.87 11.88 -11.14
CA ASP A 50 -7.21 12.00 -12.55
C ASP A 50 -7.02 10.67 -13.30
N GLU A 51 -5.94 9.93 -13.00
CA GLU A 51 -5.69 8.62 -13.59
C GLU A 51 -6.71 7.57 -13.14
N ILE A 52 -7.10 7.58 -11.86
CA ILE A 52 -8.14 6.72 -11.30
C ILE A 52 -9.47 6.94 -12.02
N GLU A 53 -9.86 8.21 -12.20
CA GLU A 53 -11.09 8.60 -12.89
C GLU A 53 -11.05 8.21 -14.38
N SER A 54 -9.93 8.51 -15.06
CA SER A 54 -9.71 8.21 -16.48
C SER A 54 -9.79 6.70 -16.76
N ARG A 55 -9.21 5.88 -15.88
CA ARG A 55 -9.26 4.42 -15.95
C ARG A 55 -10.56 3.82 -15.44
N LYS A 56 -11.43 4.64 -14.82
CA LYS A 56 -12.67 4.21 -14.16
C LYS A 56 -12.42 3.11 -13.14
N ILE A 57 -11.36 3.28 -12.34
CA ILE A 57 -11.05 2.36 -11.23
C ILE A 57 -12.09 2.58 -10.14
N VAL A 58 -12.87 1.55 -9.85
CA VAL A 58 -13.87 1.55 -8.78
C VAL A 58 -13.28 0.84 -7.57
N PHE A 59 -13.42 1.47 -6.40
CA PHE A 59 -12.97 0.95 -5.12
C PHE A 59 -13.73 1.66 -4.00
N ASP A 60 -13.78 1.02 -2.84
CA ASP A 60 -14.47 1.53 -1.65
C ASP A 60 -13.46 2.01 -0.59
N ALA A 61 -12.23 1.48 -0.60
CA ALA A 61 -11.17 1.92 0.32
C ALA A 61 -9.76 1.77 -0.28
N ILE A 62 -8.80 2.47 0.32
CA ILE A 62 -7.38 2.42 -0.07
C ILE A 62 -6.59 1.60 0.94
N ILE A 63 -5.68 0.78 0.42
CA ILE A 63 -4.64 0.12 1.21
C ILE A 63 -3.24 0.61 0.81
N SER A 64 -2.48 1.06 1.80
CA SER A 64 -1.10 1.56 1.72
C SER A 64 -0.24 0.77 2.70
N GLY A 65 1.09 0.90 2.65
CA GLY A 65 1.92 0.38 3.74
C GLY A 65 2.88 1.36 4.38
N GLY A 66 2.54 2.63 4.32
CA GLY A 66 3.01 3.64 5.27
C GLY A 66 4.50 3.97 5.19
N ALA A 67 5.15 3.72 4.07
CA ALA A 67 6.48 4.25 3.80
C ALA A 67 6.41 5.67 3.20
N ASN A 68 7.58 6.24 2.86
CA ASN A 68 7.63 7.52 2.14
C ASN A 68 7.33 7.32 0.66
N GLY A 69 6.91 8.39 -0.03
CA GLY A 69 6.76 8.41 -1.49
C GLY A 69 5.39 7.93 -1.92
N ALA A 70 5.29 6.82 -2.67
CA ALA A 70 4.00 6.33 -3.15
C ALA A 70 2.97 6.05 -2.05
N ASP A 71 3.41 5.53 -0.91
CA ASP A 71 2.55 5.29 0.25
C ASP A 71 2.03 6.63 0.83
N ASP A 72 2.82 7.72 0.78
CA ASP A 72 2.35 9.07 1.14
C ASP A 72 1.27 9.58 0.17
N VAL A 73 1.45 9.33 -1.14
CA VAL A 73 0.46 9.67 -2.17
C VAL A 73 -0.83 8.91 -1.95
N ALA A 74 -0.74 7.60 -1.71
CA ALA A 74 -1.89 6.74 -1.46
C ALA A 74 -2.77 7.25 -0.31
N GLU A 75 -2.14 7.60 0.81
CA GLU A 75 -2.85 8.12 1.97
C GLU A 75 -3.48 9.49 1.69
N VAL A 76 -2.83 10.36 0.91
CA VAL A 76 -3.41 11.66 0.52
C VAL A 76 -4.59 11.49 -0.44
N VAL A 77 -4.51 10.56 -1.40
CA VAL A 77 -5.61 10.24 -2.32
C VAL A 77 -6.84 9.79 -1.54
N GLY A 78 -6.67 8.91 -0.55
CA GLY A 78 -7.79 8.41 0.26
C GLY A 78 -8.49 9.52 1.05
N VAL A 79 -7.70 10.39 1.69
CA VAL A 79 -8.23 11.57 2.39
C VAL A 79 -8.97 12.51 1.43
N LYS A 80 -8.40 12.81 0.25
CA LYS A 80 -9.02 13.72 -0.74
C LYS A 80 -10.31 13.16 -1.32
N LEU A 81 -10.37 11.87 -1.57
CA LEU A 81 -11.56 11.19 -2.13
C LEU A 81 -12.62 10.88 -1.07
N GLY A 82 -12.31 11.05 0.22
CA GLY A 82 -13.23 10.74 1.30
C GLY A 82 -13.55 9.25 1.34
N VAL A 83 -12.52 8.41 1.33
CA VAL A 83 -12.65 6.95 1.46
C VAL A 83 -11.80 6.42 2.62
N PRO A 84 -12.17 5.28 3.23
CA PRO A 84 -11.35 4.66 4.26
C PRO A 84 -9.91 4.39 3.80
N VAL A 85 -8.95 4.60 4.71
CA VAL A 85 -7.53 4.36 4.47
C VAL A 85 -7.00 3.34 5.46
N ILE A 86 -6.43 2.25 4.91
CA ILE A 86 -5.84 1.16 5.67
C ILE A 86 -4.33 1.17 5.45
N VAL A 87 -3.55 1.44 6.49
CA VAL A 87 -2.09 1.47 6.42
C VAL A 87 -1.50 0.24 7.11
N LEU A 88 -0.97 -0.70 6.33
CA LEU A 88 -0.22 -1.86 6.85
C LEU A 88 1.27 -1.52 6.93
N ASN A 89 1.71 -1.02 8.08
CA ASN A 89 3.06 -0.48 8.23
C ASN A 89 4.09 -1.52 8.70
N VAL A 90 5.36 -1.18 8.50
CA VAL A 90 6.49 -1.88 9.13
C VAL A 90 7.03 -1.01 10.26
N GLY A 91 6.96 -1.51 11.49
CA GLY A 91 7.30 -0.78 12.70
C GLY A 91 8.77 -0.37 12.77
N ARG A 92 9.00 0.96 12.73
CA ARG A 92 10.15 1.71 13.28
C ARG A 92 9.86 3.22 13.17
N ARG A 93 9.25 3.82 14.21
CA ARG A 93 9.11 5.29 14.48
C ARG A 93 8.75 6.24 13.30
N LYS A 94 7.53 6.77 13.32
CA LYS A 94 7.15 8.21 13.49
C LYS A 94 5.64 8.34 13.22
N HIS A 95 4.87 8.37 14.31
CA HIS A 95 3.41 8.48 14.27
C HIS A 95 2.89 9.80 13.69
N GLU A 96 3.71 10.86 13.73
CA GLU A 96 3.25 12.24 13.45
C GLU A 96 2.57 12.40 12.08
N ARG A 97 3.05 11.74 11.02
CA ARG A 97 2.49 11.96 9.67
C ARG A 97 1.17 11.24 9.45
N HIS A 98 1.07 10.00 9.90
CA HIS A 98 -0.19 9.27 9.86
C HIS A 98 -1.22 9.96 10.76
N SER A 99 -0.81 10.48 11.92
CA SER A 99 -1.69 11.26 12.80
C SER A 99 -2.25 12.50 12.10
N ILE A 100 -1.42 13.29 11.40
CA ILE A 100 -1.91 14.47 10.65
C ILE A 100 -2.95 14.06 9.59
N ARG A 101 -2.72 12.98 8.86
CA ARG A 101 -3.66 12.52 7.82
C ARG A 101 -4.94 11.95 8.41
N ALA A 102 -4.82 11.21 9.51
CA ALA A 102 -5.97 10.72 10.26
C ALA A 102 -6.84 11.88 10.78
N ASP A 103 -6.21 12.95 11.29
CA ASP A 103 -6.92 14.15 11.77
C ASP A 103 -7.64 14.91 10.64
N LEU A 104 -7.16 14.79 9.40
CA LEU A 104 -7.76 15.40 8.21
C LEU A 104 -8.79 14.50 7.51
N SER A 105 -8.87 13.22 7.88
CA SER A 105 -9.76 12.25 7.25
C SER A 105 -11.15 12.34 7.87
N GLU A 106 -12.18 12.46 7.02
CA GLU A 106 -13.58 12.33 7.46
C GLU A 106 -14.01 10.87 7.57
N GLU A 107 -13.34 9.98 6.81
CA GLU A 107 -13.54 8.53 6.81
C GLU A 107 -12.53 7.80 7.71
N PRO A 108 -12.81 6.53 8.09
CA PRO A 108 -11.90 5.72 8.90
C PRO A 108 -10.47 5.67 8.34
N TYR A 109 -9.51 6.06 9.17
CA TYR A 109 -8.08 5.97 8.88
C TYR A 109 -7.43 5.06 9.92
N ILE A 110 -6.98 3.87 9.52
CA ILE A 110 -6.36 2.89 10.42
C ILE A 110 -4.90 2.65 10.07
N VAL A 111 -4.09 2.45 11.10
CA VAL A 111 -2.66 2.14 10.96
C VAL A 111 -2.36 0.90 11.78
N GLU A 112 -2.00 -0.18 11.10
CA GLU A 112 -1.71 -1.47 11.70
C GLU A 112 -0.25 -1.83 11.48
N THR A 113 0.45 -2.16 12.57
CA THR A 113 1.85 -2.58 12.51
C THR A 113 1.92 -4.08 12.31
N VAL A 114 2.21 -4.51 11.07
CA VAL A 114 2.11 -5.93 10.66
C VAL A 114 3.46 -6.66 10.63
N ALA A 115 4.55 -5.90 10.67
CA ALA A 115 5.92 -6.42 10.65
C ALA A 115 6.86 -5.40 11.32
N THR A 116 8.11 -5.79 11.62
CA THR A 116 9.04 -4.93 12.35
C THR A 116 10.44 -4.96 11.77
N TYR A 117 11.18 -3.86 11.85
CA TYR A 117 12.61 -3.89 11.56
C TYR A 117 13.47 -4.43 12.71
N GLU A 118 12.92 -4.49 13.93
CA GLU A 118 13.64 -4.74 15.19
C GLU A 118 13.45 -6.17 15.73
N GLY A 119 13.21 -7.14 14.86
CA GLY A 119 12.98 -8.54 15.25
C GLY A 119 14.15 -9.49 14.97
N ASP A 120 13.92 -10.77 15.26
CA ASP A 120 14.87 -11.85 14.98
C ASP A 120 15.23 -11.88 13.50
N SER A 121 16.53 -11.94 13.17
CA SER A 121 17.02 -12.06 11.80
C SER A 121 16.52 -13.32 11.07
N ASN A 122 16.08 -14.33 11.80
CA ASN A 122 15.49 -15.55 11.25
C ASN A 122 13.96 -15.47 11.10
N ASP A 123 13.30 -14.46 11.69
CA ASP A 123 11.88 -14.22 11.43
C ASP A 123 11.74 -13.52 10.07
N PRO A 124 11.07 -14.14 9.09
CA PRO A 124 10.96 -13.54 7.77
C PRO A 124 10.05 -12.29 7.74
N ARG A 125 9.37 -11.96 8.84
CA ARG A 125 8.63 -10.71 9.05
C ARG A 125 9.50 -9.62 9.67
N SER A 126 10.81 -9.85 9.78
CA SER A 126 11.76 -8.93 10.38
C SER A 126 12.80 -8.39 9.39
N GLY A 127 13.43 -7.27 9.74
CA GLY A 127 14.49 -6.65 8.95
C GLY A 127 14.05 -6.33 7.52
N LYS A 128 14.85 -6.71 6.51
CA LYS A 128 14.47 -6.51 5.09
C LYS A 128 13.24 -7.33 4.68
N GLY A 129 13.04 -8.50 5.29
CA GLY A 129 11.89 -9.37 5.05
C GLY A 129 10.57 -8.73 5.47
N ALA A 130 10.60 -7.83 6.45
CA ALA A 130 9.42 -7.12 6.95
C ALA A 130 8.65 -6.35 5.86
N TYR A 131 9.35 -5.60 4.99
CA TYR A 131 8.71 -4.88 3.89
C TYR A 131 8.15 -5.83 2.83
N LEU A 132 8.85 -6.94 2.56
CA LEU A 132 8.41 -7.92 1.58
C LEU A 132 7.18 -8.69 2.07
N TYR A 133 7.18 -9.10 3.34
CA TYR A 133 6.01 -9.68 4.00
C TYR A 133 4.82 -8.72 3.97
N ARG A 134 5.04 -7.44 4.31
CA ARG A 134 4.00 -6.41 4.26
C ARG A 134 3.38 -6.28 2.86
N ASN A 135 4.20 -6.31 1.82
CA ASN A 135 3.72 -6.28 0.43
C ASN A 135 2.85 -7.51 0.11
N CYS A 136 3.28 -8.71 0.51
CA CYS A 136 2.48 -9.92 0.36
C CYS A 136 1.13 -9.78 1.07
N LEU A 137 1.13 -9.26 2.29
CA LEU A 137 -0.07 -9.08 3.09
C LEU A 137 -1.04 -8.07 2.44
N MET A 138 -0.54 -6.93 1.98
CA MET A 138 -1.36 -5.96 1.23
C MET A 138 -2.01 -6.60 0.01
N ALA A 139 -1.24 -7.30 -0.83
CA ALA A 139 -1.77 -7.96 -2.02
C ALA A 139 -2.79 -9.05 -1.67
N LYS A 140 -2.54 -9.84 -0.62
CA LYS A 140 -3.47 -10.85 -0.14
C LYS A 140 -4.80 -10.25 0.31
N VAL A 141 -4.76 -9.19 1.12
CA VAL A 141 -5.96 -8.49 1.61
C VAL A 141 -6.72 -7.87 0.44
N THR A 142 -6.04 -7.21 -0.50
CA THR A 142 -6.68 -6.69 -1.71
C THR A 142 -7.38 -7.79 -2.52
N ALA A 143 -6.75 -8.96 -2.68
CA ALA A 143 -7.35 -10.08 -3.40
C ALA A 143 -8.61 -10.63 -2.71
N GLN A 144 -8.61 -10.69 -1.36
CA GLN A 144 -9.77 -11.15 -0.58
C GLN A 144 -10.99 -10.26 -0.77
N HIS A 145 -10.77 -8.99 -1.09
CA HIS A 145 -11.79 -7.97 -1.34
C HIS A 145 -12.04 -7.72 -2.84
N GLY A 146 -11.57 -8.60 -3.74
CA GLY A 146 -11.79 -8.44 -5.19
C GLY A 146 -11.20 -7.13 -5.77
N GLY A 147 -10.17 -6.59 -5.12
CA GLY A 147 -9.60 -5.29 -5.43
C GLY A 147 -8.61 -5.29 -6.59
N THR A 148 -8.00 -4.12 -6.81
CA THR A 148 -7.01 -3.88 -7.89
C THR A 148 -5.83 -3.06 -7.37
N GLY A 149 -4.72 -3.07 -8.11
CA GLY A 149 -3.54 -2.29 -7.83
C GLY A 149 -3.28 -1.16 -8.83
N LEU A 150 -2.71 -0.06 -8.34
CA LEU A 150 -2.13 0.98 -9.17
C LEU A 150 -0.70 1.28 -8.71
N ALA A 151 0.25 0.94 -9.57
CA ALA A 151 1.68 1.10 -9.34
C ALA A 151 2.15 2.48 -9.82
N ILE A 152 2.70 3.29 -8.92
CA ILE A 152 3.36 4.56 -9.25
C ILE A 152 4.85 4.27 -9.49
N TRP A 153 5.23 4.08 -10.75
CA TRP A 153 6.53 3.48 -11.08
C TRP A 153 7.26 4.07 -12.29
N ASN A 154 8.52 4.41 -12.07
CA ASN A 154 9.47 4.87 -13.09
C ASN A 154 10.28 3.72 -13.73
N GLY A 155 9.97 2.46 -13.40
CA GLY A 155 10.69 1.29 -13.93
C GLY A 155 11.94 0.86 -13.16
N GLN A 156 12.35 1.57 -12.09
CA GLN A 156 13.64 1.32 -11.41
C GLN A 156 13.53 0.81 -9.98
N SER A 157 12.39 1.01 -9.31
CA SER A 157 12.20 0.60 -7.90
C SER A 157 12.02 -0.92 -7.77
N THR A 158 12.97 -1.60 -7.11
CA THR A 158 12.89 -3.04 -6.79
C THR A 158 11.75 -3.35 -5.81
N GLY A 159 11.48 -2.46 -4.85
CA GLY A 159 10.36 -2.61 -3.92
C GLY A 159 9.01 -2.60 -4.63
N THR A 160 8.88 -1.78 -5.68
CA THR A 160 7.68 -1.74 -6.52
C THR A 160 7.55 -3.01 -7.35
N GLN A 161 8.66 -3.51 -7.92
CA GLN A 161 8.67 -4.81 -8.60
C GLN A 161 8.20 -5.93 -7.68
N HIS A 162 8.70 -6.00 -6.44
CA HIS A 162 8.27 -7.02 -5.47
C HIS A 162 6.79 -6.91 -5.10
N MET A 163 6.22 -5.71 -5.07
CA MET A 163 4.78 -5.55 -4.86
C MET A 163 3.97 -6.03 -6.07
N MET A 164 4.43 -5.77 -7.30
CA MET A 164 3.81 -6.35 -8.50
C MET A 164 3.87 -7.88 -8.49
N ASP A 165 5.02 -8.46 -8.16
CA ASP A 165 5.17 -9.92 -8.02
C ASP A 165 4.19 -10.48 -6.96
N ALA A 166 3.93 -9.73 -5.89
CA ALA A 166 2.94 -10.10 -4.88
C ALA A 166 1.51 -10.01 -5.41
N CYS A 167 1.16 -8.93 -6.14
CA CYS A 167 -0.12 -8.80 -6.82
C CYS A 167 -0.38 -9.97 -7.78
N GLU A 168 0.58 -10.28 -8.66
CA GLU A 168 0.50 -11.41 -9.60
C GLU A 168 0.25 -12.73 -8.86
N SER A 169 1.03 -13.00 -7.80
CA SER A 169 0.95 -14.24 -7.05
C SER A 169 -0.36 -14.40 -6.26
N HIS A 170 -1.01 -13.30 -5.90
CA HIS A 170 -2.29 -13.31 -5.17
C HIS A 170 -3.51 -13.07 -6.08
N GLY A 171 -3.30 -12.90 -7.40
CA GLY A 171 -4.39 -12.69 -8.34
C GLY A 171 -4.99 -11.29 -8.32
N VAL A 172 -4.24 -10.28 -7.85
CA VAL A 172 -4.66 -8.87 -7.88
C VAL A 172 -4.29 -8.29 -9.24
N PRO A 173 -5.27 -7.90 -10.09
CA PRO A 173 -4.97 -7.14 -11.29
C PRO A 173 -4.32 -5.82 -10.89
N TYR A 174 -3.37 -5.34 -11.70
CA TYR A 174 -2.80 -4.03 -11.47
C TYR A 174 -2.50 -3.32 -12.78
N SER A 175 -2.34 -2.01 -12.67
CA SER A 175 -1.92 -1.16 -13.77
C SER A 175 -0.79 -0.24 -13.30
N VAL A 176 -0.03 0.31 -14.25
CA VAL A 176 1.13 1.16 -13.95
C VAL A 176 0.83 2.58 -14.37
N TYR A 177 1.11 3.54 -13.49
CA TYR A 177 1.23 4.95 -13.79
C TYR A 177 2.72 5.31 -13.89
N HIS A 178 3.14 5.73 -15.07
CA HIS A 178 4.50 6.15 -15.33
C HIS A 178 4.62 7.66 -15.14
N PHE A 179 5.39 8.06 -14.15
CA PHE A 179 5.74 9.46 -13.94
C PHE A 179 7.12 9.75 -14.52
N ASN A 180 7.27 10.93 -15.13
CA ASN A 180 8.57 11.45 -15.55
C ASN A 180 9.18 12.23 -14.37
N MET A 181 10.44 11.95 -14.03
CA MET A 181 11.24 12.78 -13.12
C MET A 181 12.11 13.74 -13.91
#